data_AF-A0A1G7ANW8-F1
#
_entry.id   AF-A0A1G7ANW8-F1
#
_cell.length_a   1.000
_cell.length_b   1.000
_cell.length_c   1.000
_cell.angle_alpha   90.00
_cell.angle_beta   90.00
_cell.angle_gamma   90.00
#
_symmetry.space_group_name_H-M   'P 1'
#
loop_
_entity.id
_entity.type
_entity.pdbx_description
1 polymer ?
#
loop_
_entity_poly.entity_id
_entity_poly.type
_entity_poly.pdbx_seq_one_letter_code
_entity_poly.pdbx_strand_id
1 'polypeptide(L)'
;MSFDDILLNIISRIDGERYKHAAFHLMKGKRSGQTLQDTEYYRLHPFFGMLPSLHANDFDLAYRRLLAAGLIAEKEDGTVFLSASGKTRAASQGPVRLNGWSYRGMERLFFARLALAVQTVSHLSAGDKSFMPVTADPVVQRDVKRLFSTVLKGKKPGDLAWEMRSSLEAAGMEDDRLSRFAARLTGKGMSGMTWYQLSEVTGISEMDLKVEWVETLHIWLDSLAKRPTPILAALAKGVKAESPLTGSAKKTAEMYRAGLGMDDIAKQRNLKMSTIEDHFVEIAINDPAFPIRDFAAPEDVKAVRDQAARLATRKLSVLKKAFPGLAYFQLRLILARIGKEEGADGYDDHGKPGKPAEKGHRI
;
A
#
# COMPACT_ATOMS: atom_id res chain seq x y z
N MET A 1 -1.08 13.03 -9.40
CA MET A 1 0.37 12.85 -9.58
C MET A 1 0.60 11.97 -10.80
N SER A 2 1.63 12.25 -11.61
CA SER A 2 2.01 11.36 -12.72
C SER A 2 2.80 10.14 -12.23
N PHE A 3 2.97 9.13 -13.08
CA PHE A 3 3.82 7.97 -12.79
C PHE A 3 5.29 8.35 -12.60
N ASP A 4 5.77 9.35 -13.35
CA ASP A 4 7.12 9.90 -13.16
C ASP A 4 7.27 10.54 -11.78
N ASP A 5 6.23 11.24 -11.31
CA ASP A 5 6.25 11.84 -9.98
C ASP A 5 6.23 10.79 -8.86
N ILE A 6 5.54 9.66 -9.08
CA ILE A 6 5.59 8.48 -8.19
C ILE A 6 7.02 7.94 -8.12
N LEU A 7 7.66 7.74 -9.27
CA LEU A 7 9.04 7.23 -9.32
C LEU A 7 10.01 8.18 -8.62
N LEU A 8 9.90 9.49 -8.83
CA LEU A 8 10.73 10.48 -8.16
C LEU A 8 10.54 10.46 -6.64
N ASN A 9 9.29 10.31 -6.15
CA ASN A 9 9.01 10.14 -4.72
C ASN A 9 9.62 8.86 -4.13
N ILE A 10 9.63 7.76 -4.88
CA ILE A 10 10.23 6.51 -4.43
C ILE A 10 11.75 6.67 -4.40
N ILE A 11 12.34 7.20 -5.49
CA ILE A 11 13.79 7.37 -5.63
C ILE A 11 14.33 8.37 -4.61
N SER A 12 13.60 9.44 -4.28
CA SER A 12 14.01 10.40 -3.24
C SER A 12 14.14 9.76 -1.85
N ARG A 13 13.39 8.69 -1.59
CA ARG A 13 13.40 7.98 -0.31
C ARG A 13 14.49 6.91 -0.21
N ILE A 14 14.85 6.29 -1.34
CA ILE A 14 15.95 5.31 -1.40
C ILE A 14 17.30 5.93 -1.78
N ASP A 15 17.33 7.17 -2.26
CA ASP A 15 18.45 8.02 -2.72
C ASP A 15 19.86 7.40 -2.67
N GLY A 16 20.19 6.52 -3.63
CA GLY A 16 21.52 5.90 -3.77
C GLY A 16 21.79 4.68 -2.89
N GLU A 17 20.76 4.16 -2.23
CA GLU A 17 20.80 2.96 -1.39
C GLU A 17 20.31 1.70 -2.12
N ARG A 18 19.52 1.85 -3.18
CA ARG A 18 18.89 0.74 -3.91
C ARG A 18 18.95 0.95 -5.43
N TYR A 19 18.86 -0.15 -6.16
CA TYR A 19 18.73 -0.21 -7.61
C TYR A 19 17.29 0.06 -8.05
N LYS A 20 17.08 0.40 -9.33
CA LYS A 20 15.75 0.64 -9.91
C LYS A 20 14.71 -0.46 -9.62
N HIS A 21 15.15 -1.72 -9.55
CA HIS A 21 14.25 -2.86 -9.29
C HIS A 21 13.57 -2.82 -7.92
N ALA A 22 14.13 -2.09 -6.94
CA ALA A 22 13.46 -1.90 -5.66
C ALA A 22 12.14 -1.14 -5.84
N ALA A 23 12.13 -0.05 -6.63
CA ALA A 23 10.92 0.70 -6.95
C ALA A 23 9.90 -0.14 -7.74
N PHE A 24 10.37 -0.91 -8.73
CA PHE A 24 9.51 -1.81 -9.50
C PHE A 24 8.83 -2.88 -8.62
N HIS A 25 9.61 -3.60 -7.81
CA HIS A 25 9.10 -4.65 -6.93
C HIS A 25 8.18 -4.11 -5.83
N LEU A 26 8.49 -2.94 -5.29
CA LEU A 26 7.65 -2.21 -4.35
C LEU A 26 6.27 -1.94 -4.94
N MET A 27 6.20 -1.29 -6.11
CA MET A 27 4.92 -0.95 -6.75
C MET A 27 4.10 -2.18 -7.12
N LYS A 28 4.75 -3.30 -7.46
CA LYS A 28 4.08 -4.59 -7.68
C LYS A 28 3.62 -5.28 -6.40
N GLY A 29 4.09 -4.84 -5.23
CA GLY A 29 3.77 -5.43 -3.94
C GLY A 29 4.47 -6.76 -3.69
N LYS A 30 5.69 -6.94 -4.23
CA LYS A 30 6.48 -8.15 -4.03
C LYS A 30 6.76 -8.34 -2.54
N ARG A 31 6.36 -9.48 -1.98
CA ARG A 31 6.54 -9.80 -0.55
C ARG A 31 7.85 -10.52 -0.27
N SER A 32 8.97 -10.01 -0.78
CA SER A 32 10.30 -10.51 -0.38
C SER A 32 10.78 -9.81 0.88
N GLY A 33 11.60 -10.48 1.70
CA GLY A 33 12.16 -9.89 2.92
C GLY A 33 12.81 -8.52 2.70
N GLN A 34 13.53 -8.33 1.58
CA GLN A 34 14.10 -7.02 1.22
C GLN A 34 13.03 -5.97 0.90
N THR A 35 12.00 -6.29 0.12
CA THR A 35 10.98 -5.29 -0.27
C THR A 35 10.18 -4.83 0.95
N LEU A 36 9.83 -5.76 1.86
CA LEU A 36 9.12 -5.42 3.11
C LEU A 36 9.99 -4.56 4.03
N GLN A 37 11.29 -4.88 4.14
CA GLN A 37 12.24 -4.08 4.91
C GLN A 37 12.44 -2.69 4.33
N ASP A 38 12.67 -2.59 3.02
CA ASP A 38 12.82 -1.31 2.34
C ASP A 38 11.56 -0.46 2.48
N THR A 39 10.38 -1.09 2.53
CA THR A 39 9.11 -0.39 2.77
C THR A 39 9.09 0.32 4.12
N GLU A 40 9.59 -0.33 5.16
CA GLU A 40 9.72 0.29 6.48
C GLU A 40 10.86 1.33 6.49
N TYR A 41 12.07 0.90 6.12
CA TYR A 41 13.30 1.68 6.23
C TYR A 41 13.22 3.01 5.50
N TYR A 42 12.67 3.01 4.29
CA TYR A 42 12.58 4.20 3.46
C TYR A 42 11.16 4.78 3.44
N ARG A 43 10.30 4.38 4.38
CA ARG A 43 8.91 4.86 4.50
C ARG A 43 8.13 4.73 3.17
N LEU A 44 8.29 3.64 2.44
CA LEU A 44 7.70 3.44 1.11
C LEU A 44 6.26 2.90 1.15
N HIS A 45 5.65 2.82 2.34
CA HIS A 45 4.28 2.33 2.57
C HIS A 45 3.24 2.84 1.56
N PRO A 46 3.20 4.13 1.16
CA PRO A 46 2.21 4.62 0.21
C PRO A 46 2.22 3.89 -1.14
N PHE A 47 3.39 3.43 -1.59
CA PHE A 47 3.58 2.89 -2.93
C PHE A 47 3.52 1.36 -2.99
N PHE A 48 3.48 0.68 -1.84
CA PHE A 48 3.54 -0.78 -1.81
C PHE A 48 2.32 -1.39 -2.51
N GLY A 49 2.54 -2.17 -3.57
CA GLY A 49 1.45 -2.88 -4.26
C GLY A 49 0.45 -1.99 -4.98
N MET A 50 0.76 -0.71 -5.22
CA MET A 50 -0.16 0.20 -5.92
C MET A 50 -0.41 -0.18 -7.38
N LEU A 51 0.53 -0.88 -8.04
CA LEU A 51 0.41 -1.32 -9.43
C LEU A 51 0.85 -2.79 -9.58
N PRO A 52 0.05 -3.77 -9.10
CA PRO A 52 0.40 -5.20 -9.17
C PRO A 52 0.63 -5.71 -10.60
N SER A 53 -0.09 -5.12 -11.56
CA SER A 53 0.00 -5.43 -12.99
C SER A 53 1.02 -4.59 -13.76
N LEU A 54 1.93 -3.88 -13.08
CA LEU A 54 2.96 -3.07 -13.75
C LEU A 54 3.88 -3.96 -14.61
N HIS A 55 4.01 -3.62 -15.90
CA HIS A 55 4.93 -4.29 -16.82
C HIS A 55 6.34 -3.69 -16.76
N ALA A 56 7.35 -4.53 -17.01
CA ALA A 56 8.75 -4.10 -16.98
C ALA A 56 9.02 -3.03 -18.05
N ASN A 57 8.45 -3.17 -19.24
CA ASN A 57 8.63 -2.21 -20.33
C ASN A 57 8.09 -0.81 -19.97
N ASP A 58 6.90 -0.72 -19.37
CA ASP A 58 6.34 0.56 -18.94
C ASP A 58 7.20 1.24 -17.88
N PHE A 59 7.70 0.44 -16.92
CA PHE A 59 8.61 0.93 -15.89
C PHE A 59 9.94 1.41 -16.48
N ASP A 60 10.55 0.62 -17.36
CA ASP A 60 11.84 0.96 -17.98
C ASP A 60 11.73 2.17 -18.90
N LEU A 61 10.61 2.35 -19.60
CA LEU A 61 10.35 3.53 -20.42
C LEU A 61 10.31 4.80 -19.56
N ALA A 62 9.55 4.79 -18.47
CA ALA A 62 9.48 5.91 -17.53
C ALA A 62 10.85 6.19 -16.89
N TYR A 63 11.55 5.14 -16.46
CA TYR A 63 12.87 5.26 -15.87
C TYR A 63 13.90 5.88 -16.84
N ARG A 64 13.92 5.44 -18.11
CA ARG A 64 14.79 6.03 -19.15
C ARG A 64 14.42 7.49 -19.44
N ARG A 65 13.14 7.84 -19.42
CA ARG A 65 12.69 9.22 -19.59
C ARG A 65 13.20 10.12 -18.46
N LEU A 66 13.17 9.64 -17.21
CA LEU A 66 13.73 10.37 -16.06
C LEU A 66 15.25 10.53 -16.14
N LEU A 67 15.97 9.49 -16.61
CA LEU A 67 17.42 9.57 -16.86
C LEU A 67 17.73 10.60 -17.96
N ALA A 68 17.04 10.52 -19.09
CA ALA A 68 17.24 11.42 -20.23
C ALA A 68 16.89 12.88 -19.89
N ALA A 69 15.91 13.10 -19.02
CA ALA A 69 15.56 14.42 -18.49
C ALA A 69 16.54 14.93 -17.42
N GLY A 70 17.56 14.14 -17.04
CA GLY A 70 18.54 14.49 -16.03
C GLY A 70 17.94 14.64 -14.63
N LEU A 71 16.79 14.02 -14.34
CA LEU A 71 16.13 14.08 -13.03
C LEU A 71 16.65 13.01 -12.07
N ILE A 72 17.19 11.91 -12.61
CA ILE A 72 17.81 10.84 -11.85
C ILE A 72 19.18 10.51 -12.44
N ALA A 73 20.03 9.90 -11.63
CA ALA A 73 21.33 9.38 -12.05
C ALA A 73 21.61 8.05 -11.33
N GLU A 74 22.52 7.27 -11.91
CA GLU A 74 23.00 6.01 -11.32
C GLU A 74 24.44 6.19 -10.85
N LYS A 75 24.77 5.61 -9.69
CA LYS A 75 26.16 5.47 -9.23
C LYS A 75 26.85 4.36 -10.03
N GLU A 76 28.18 4.27 -9.90
CA GLU A 76 28.98 3.18 -10.50
C GLU A 76 28.48 1.78 -10.09
N ASP A 77 27.99 1.65 -8.85
CA ASP A 77 27.42 0.40 -8.35
C ASP A 77 26.00 0.11 -8.86
N GLY A 78 25.41 0.97 -9.72
CA GLY A 78 24.07 0.84 -10.28
C GLY A 78 22.92 1.28 -9.36
N THR A 79 23.21 1.79 -8.16
CA THR A 79 22.17 2.37 -7.31
C THR A 79 21.70 3.73 -7.83
N VAL A 80 20.40 4.02 -7.72
CA VAL A 80 19.77 5.20 -8.30
C VAL A 80 19.55 6.29 -7.26
N PHE A 81 19.78 7.54 -7.63
CA PHE A 81 19.57 8.72 -6.79
C PHE A 81 19.00 9.89 -7.60
N LEU A 82 18.43 10.88 -6.90
CA LEU A 82 17.94 12.10 -7.55
C LEU A 82 19.09 13.07 -7.85
N SER A 83 19.08 13.64 -9.05
CA SER A 83 19.91 14.81 -9.36
C SER A 83 19.38 16.06 -8.62
N ALA A 84 20.11 17.19 -8.70
CA ALA A 84 19.63 18.45 -8.13
C ALA A 84 18.25 18.86 -8.68
N SER A 85 18.04 18.79 -10.00
CA SER A 85 16.76 19.08 -10.65
C SER A 85 15.67 18.07 -10.26
N GLY A 86 16.03 16.79 -10.11
CA GLY A 86 15.15 15.76 -9.58
C GLY A 86 14.65 16.07 -8.17
N LYS A 87 15.55 16.51 -7.28
CA LYS A 87 15.20 16.91 -5.91
C LYS A 87 14.25 18.10 -5.90
N THR A 88 14.50 19.11 -6.72
CA THR A 88 13.58 20.25 -6.89
C THR A 88 12.20 19.79 -7.35
N ARG A 89 12.13 18.93 -8.37
CA ARG A 89 10.84 18.42 -8.88
C ARG A 89 10.11 17.56 -7.86
N ALA A 90 10.82 16.69 -7.13
CA ALA A 90 10.23 15.88 -6.08
C ALA A 90 9.70 16.75 -4.93
N ALA A 91 10.42 17.81 -4.56
CA ALA A 91 10.00 18.75 -3.51
C ALA A 91 8.82 19.63 -3.92
N SER A 92 8.63 19.90 -5.23
CA SER A 92 7.49 20.67 -5.72
C SER A 92 6.18 19.87 -5.80
N GLN A 93 6.23 18.55 -5.58
CA GLN A 93 5.04 17.72 -5.64
C GLN A 93 4.19 17.88 -4.38
N GLY A 94 2.87 17.81 -4.56
CA GLY A 94 1.93 17.76 -3.44
C GLY A 94 2.10 16.49 -2.59
N PRO A 95 1.40 16.42 -1.44
CA PRO A 95 1.49 15.26 -0.56
C PRO A 95 1.05 13.98 -1.28
N VAL A 96 1.76 12.89 -1.03
CA VAL A 96 1.40 11.56 -1.55
C VAL A 96 0.13 11.09 -0.86
N ARG A 97 -0.97 10.95 -1.62
CA ARG A 97 -2.28 10.51 -1.11
C ARG A 97 -2.58 9.04 -1.42
N LEU A 98 -1.54 8.22 -1.41
CA LEU A 98 -1.63 6.77 -1.62
C LEU A 98 -1.49 6.04 -0.28
N ASN A 99 -2.14 4.87 -0.20
CA ASN A 99 -2.12 4.02 0.98
C ASN A 99 -1.90 2.54 0.58
N GLY A 100 -0.89 2.32 -0.27
CA GLY A 100 -0.56 1.02 -0.84
C GLY A 100 -0.39 -0.09 0.21
N TRP A 101 0.26 0.19 1.33
CA TRP A 101 0.43 -0.81 2.40
C TRP A 101 -0.88 -1.27 3.03
N SER A 102 -1.87 -0.38 3.18
CA SER A 102 -3.16 -0.72 3.77
C SER A 102 -4.04 -1.51 2.81
N TYR A 103 -3.97 -1.21 1.52
CA TYR A 103 -4.85 -1.80 0.50
C TYR A 103 -4.22 -2.96 -0.26
N ARG A 104 -2.92 -2.93 -0.53
CA ARG A 104 -2.13 -4.01 -1.13
C ARG A 104 -2.71 -4.54 -2.45
N GLY A 105 -3.30 -3.66 -3.26
CA GLY A 105 -3.98 -4.01 -4.52
C GLY A 105 -5.47 -4.36 -4.36
N MET A 106 -6.00 -4.41 -3.13
CA MET A 106 -7.39 -4.79 -2.86
C MET A 106 -8.39 -3.69 -3.13
N GLU A 107 -7.94 -2.45 -3.38
CA GLU A 107 -8.79 -1.41 -3.95
C GLU A 107 -9.45 -1.84 -5.27
N ARG A 108 -8.81 -2.75 -6.01
CA ARG A 108 -9.35 -3.35 -7.24
C ARG A 108 -10.57 -4.24 -6.97
N LEU A 109 -10.58 -4.95 -5.85
CA LEU A 109 -11.73 -5.76 -5.43
C LEU A 109 -12.93 -4.87 -5.10
N PHE A 110 -12.69 -3.75 -4.40
CA PHE A 110 -13.72 -2.75 -4.17
C PHE A 110 -14.31 -2.25 -5.49
N PHE A 111 -13.46 -1.81 -6.42
CA PHE A 111 -13.92 -1.32 -7.72
C PHE A 111 -14.67 -2.39 -8.53
N ALA A 112 -14.21 -3.64 -8.53
CA ALA A 112 -14.89 -4.73 -9.24
C ALA A 112 -16.30 -4.97 -8.70
N ARG A 113 -16.48 -4.96 -7.37
CA ARG A 113 -17.79 -5.08 -6.72
C ARG A 113 -18.67 -3.86 -7.04
N LEU A 114 -18.10 -2.66 -6.96
CA LEU A 114 -18.79 -1.41 -7.30
C LEU A 114 -19.27 -1.41 -8.75
N ALA A 115 -18.39 -1.72 -9.71
CA ALA A 115 -18.71 -1.73 -11.13
C ALA A 115 -19.83 -2.72 -11.45
N LEU A 116 -19.80 -3.92 -10.87
CA LEU A 116 -20.88 -4.89 -11.04
C LEU A 116 -22.18 -4.43 -10.36
N ALA A 117 -22.10 -3.81 -9.18
CA ALA A 117 -23.28 -3.25 -8.51
C ALA A 117 -23.94 -2.14 -9.34
N VAL A 118 -23.15 -1.20 -9.87
CA VAL A 118 -23.61 -0.14 -10.77
C VAL A 118 -24.25 -0.71 -12.03
N GLN A 119 -23.59 -1.67 -12.69
CA GLN A 119 -24.15 -2.35 -13.86
C GLN A 119 -25.50 -3.00 -13.53
N THR A 120 -25.56 -3.72 -12.41
CA THR A 120 -26.79 -4.42 -11.97
C THR A 120 -27.92 -3.43 -11.70
N VAL A 121 -27.65 -2.34 -10.97
CA VAL A 121 -28.64 -1.28 -10.71
C VAL A 121 -29.13 -0.68 -12.04
N SER A 122 -28.23 -0.40 -12.97
CA SER A 122 -28.56 0.18 -14.29
C SER A 122 -29.48 -0.73 -15.11
N HIS A 123 -29.17 -2.04 -15.20
CA HIS A 123 -30.01 -3.01 -15.93
C HIS A 123 -31.38 -3.20 -15.26
N LEU A 124 -31.42 -3.36 -13.93
CA LEU A 124 -32.67 -3.53 -13.20
C LEU A 124 -33.58 -2.30 -13.32
N SER A 125 -33.00 -1.10 -13.33
CA SER A 125 -33.74 0.16 -13.55
C SER A 125 -34.37 0.24 -14.94
N ALA A 126 -33.76 -0.42 -15.92
CA ALA A 126 -34.28 -0.55 -17.28
C ALA A 126 -35.22 -1.75 -17.47
N GLY A 127 -35.59 -2.45 -16.39
CA GLY A 127 -36.44 -3.65 -16.45
C GLY A 127 -35.73 -4.91 -16.95
N ASP A 128 -34.42 -4.85 -17.17
CA ASP A 128 -33.62 -5.96 -17.68
C ASP A 128 -33.01 -6.78 -16.54
N LYS A 129 -33.49 -8.01 -16.38
CA LYS A 129 -33.04 -8.94 -15.34
C LYS A 129 -31.97 -9.93 -15.81
N SER A 130 -31.66 -9.95 -17.11
CA SER A 130 -30.73 -10.91 -17.70
C SER A 130 -29.68 -10.18 -18.53
N PHE A 131 -28.47 -10.12 -18.01
CA PHE A 131 -27.37 -9.43 -18.67
C PHE A 131 -26.05 -10.12 -18.38
N MET A 132 -25.06 -9.87 -19.24
CA MET A 132 -23.70 -10.36 -19.05
C MET A 132 -22.97 -9.49 -18.02
N PRO A 133 -22.52 -10.05 -16.88
CA PRO A 133 -21.78 -9.30 -15.87
C PRO A 133 -20.47 -8.74 -16.40
N VAL A 134 -20.10 -7.53 -15.97
CA VAL A 134 -18.83 -6.86 -16.31
C VAL A 134 -17.58 -7.60 -15.77
N THR A 135 -17.78 -8.55 -14.85
CA THR A 135 -16.73 -9.40 -14.30
C THR A 135 -17.15 -10.87 -14.30
N ALA A 136 -16.22 -11.75 -14.69
CA ALA A 136 -16.40 -13.20 -14.62
C ALA A 136 -16.07 -13.79 -13.23
N ASP A 137 -15.58 -12.98 -12.28
CA ASP A 137 -15.18 -13.47 -10.96
C ASP A 137 -16.40 -13.93 -10.13
N PRO A 138 -16.52 -15.23 -9.81
CA PRO A 138 -17.66 -15.76 -9.06
C PRO A 138 -17.73 -15.26 -7.61
N VAL A 139 -16.59 -14.88 -7.02
CA VAL A 139 -16.56 -14.29 -5.67
C VAL A 139 -17.21 -12.91 -5.70
N VAL A 140 -16.82 -12.06 -6.65
CA VAL A 140 -17.40 -10.72 -6.83
C VAL A 140 -18.89 -10.80 -7.13
N GLN A 141 -19.30 -11.70 -8.04
CA GLN A 141 -20.72 -11.90 -8.35
C GLN A 141 -21.55 -12.33 -7.14
N ARG A 142 -21.03 -13.25 -6.32
CA ARG A 142 -21.70 -13.69 -5.10
C ARG A 142 -21.80 -12.56 -4.07
N ASP A 143 -20.76 -11.75 -3.91
CA ASP A 143 -20.77 -10.61 -2.98
C ASP A 143 -21.81 -9.57 -3.38
N VAL A 144 -21.88 -9.24 -4.68
CA VAL A 144 -22.89 -8.29 -5.20
C VAL A 144 -24.30 -8.88 -5.09
N LYS A 145 -24.53 -10.16 -5.43
CA LYS A 145 -25.85 -10.80 -5.21
C LYS A 145 -26.31 -10.70 -3.75
N ARG A 146 -25.39 -10.90 -2.80
CA ARG A 146 -25.66 -10.76 -1.36
C ARG A 146 -25.98 -9.31 -0.99
N LEU A 147 -25.26 -8.33 -1.54
CA LEU A 147 -25.56 -6.91 -1.36
C LEU A 147 -27.00 -6.59 -1.77
N PHE A 148 -27.46 -7.11 -2.92
CA PHE A 148 -28.83 -6.93 -3.42
C PHE A 148 -29.91 -7.57 -2.54
N SER A 149 -29.66 -8.76 -2.00
CA SER A 149 -30.62 -9.42 -1.11
C SER A 149 -30.66 -8.85 0.32
N THR A 150 -29.67 -8.02 0.69
CA THR A 150 -29.52 -7.49 2.05
C THR A 150 -29.56 -5.96 2.07
N VAL A 151 -28.44 -5.30 1.81
CA VAL A 151 -28.24 -3.85 1.98
C VAL A 151 -29.04 -3.02 0.98
N LEU A 152 -29.12 -3.48 -0.26
CA LEU A 152 -29.88 -2.82 -1.33
C LEU A 152 -31.35 -3.24 -1.37
N LYS A 153 -31.80 -4.14 -0.49
CA LYS A 153 -33.20 -4.56 -0.43
C LYS A 153 -34.09 -3.35 -0.08
N GLY A 154 -35.00 -2.99 -0.98
CA GLY A 154 -35.89 -1.84 -0.81
C GLY A 154 -35.23 -0.48 -1.08
N LYS A 155 -33.96 -0.44 -1.48
CA LYS A 155 -33.28 0.78 -1.94
C LYS A 155 -33.65 1.09 -3.39
N LYS A 156 -33.70 2.38 -3.71
CA LYS A 156 -33.91 2.88 -5.07
C LYS A 156 -32.56 2.95 -5.81
N PRO A 157 -32.55 2.84 -7.14
CA PRO A 157 -31.34 3.04 -7.95
C PRO A 157 -30.57 4.33 -7.62
N GLY A 158 -31.30 5.41 -7.34
CA GLY A 158 -30.73 6.71 -6.96
C GLY A 158 -29.94 6.70 -5.65
N ASP A 159 -30.18 5.75 -4.74
CA ASP A 159 -29.49 5.69 -3.45
C ASP A 159 -28.00 5.35 -3.63
N LEU A 160 -27.67 4.42 -4.53
CA LEU A 160 -26.27 4.10 -4.85
C LEU A 160 -25.57 5.28 -5.52
N ALA A 161 -26.23 5.91 -6.50
CA ALA A 161 -25.69 7.07 -7.20
C ALA A 161 -25.44 8.24 -6.23
N TRP A 162 -26.36 8.47 -5.29
CA TRP A 162 -26.22 9.49 -4.25
C TRP A 162 -25.07 9.17 -3.29
N GLU A 163 -24.95 7.93 -2.78
CA GLU A 163 -23.82 7.54 -1.92
C GLU A 163 -22.48 7.72 -2.65
N MET A 164 -22.39 7.31 -3.93
CA MET A 164 -21.18 7.47 -4.72
C MET A 164 -20.80 8.95 -4.87
N ARG A 165 -21.73 9.79 -5.34
CA ARG A 165 -21.48 11.21 -5.56
C ARG A 165 -21.10 11.93 -4.27
N SER A 166 -21.92 11.81 -3.23
CA SER A 166 -21.72 12.52 -1.97
C SER A 166 -20.41 12.12 -1.27
N SER A 167 -20.05 10.83 -1.29
CA SER A 167 -18.82 10.37 -0.64
C SER A 167 -17.55 10.74 -1.42
N LEU A 168 -17.63 10.82 -2.76
CA LEU A 168 -16.54 11.27 -3.62
C LEU A 168 -16.33 12.79 -3.52
N GLU A 169 -17.41 13.58 -3.54
CA GLU A 169 -17.36 15.04 -3.29
C GLU A 169 -16.80 15.33 -1.89
N ALA A 170 -17.27 14.62 -0.86
CA ALA A 170 -16.75 14.76 0.50
C ALA A 170 -15.28 14.34 0.65
N ALA A 171 -14.73 13.58 -0.30
CA ALA A 171 -13.32 13.20 -0.36
C ALA A 171 -12.45 14.25 -1.10
N GLY A 172 -13.04 15.36 -1.56
CA GLY A 172 -12.34 16.45 -2.25
C GLY A 172 -11.91 16.08 -3.67
N MET A 173 -12.73 15.30 -4.38
CA MET A 173 -12.46 14.92 -5.76
C MET A 173 -13.00 15.97 -6.73
N GLU A 174 -12.15 16.41 -7.66
CA GLU A 174 -12.51 17.34 -8.73
C GLU A 174 -13.36 16.65 -9.82
N ASP A 175 -14.26 17.41 -10.45
CA ASP A 175 -15.22 16.92 -11.44
C ASP A 175 -14.59 16.18 -12.63
N ASP A 176 -13.45 16.66 -13.12
CA ASP A 176 -12.71 16.04 -14.22
C ASP A 176 -12.20 14.63 -13.87
N ARG A 177 -11.66 14.48 -12.66
CA ARG A 177 -11.20 13.19 -12.14
C ARG A 177 -12.37 12.25 -11.91
N LEU A 178 -13.48 12.76 -11.38
CA LEU A 178 -14.72 12.00 -11.22
C LEU A 178 -15.30 11.51 -12.54
N SER A 179 -15.28 12.37 -13.56
CA SER A 179 -15.75 12.03 -14.90
C SER A 179 -14.93 10.89 -15.51
N ARG A 180 -13.59 10.94 -15.41
CA ARG A 180 -12.70 9.85 -15.86
C ARG A 180 -12.91 8.57 -15.06
N PHE A 181 -13.10 8.67 -13.74
CA PHE A 181 -13.40 7.52 -12.89
C PHE A 181 -14.74 6.87 -13.25
N ALA A 182 -15.79 7.67 -13.42
CA ALA A 182 -17.13 7.20 -13.77
C ALA A 182 -17.18 6.62 -15.19
N ALA A 183 -16.42 7.17 -16.13
CA ALA A 183 -16.31 6.66 -17.50
C ALA A 183 -15.79 5.21 -17.57
N ARG A 184 -15.14 4.70 -16.51
CA ARG A 184 -14.74 3.29 -16.39
C ARG A 184 -15.89 2.35 -16.00
N LEU A 185 -17.05 2.86 -15.59
CA LEU A 185 -18.20 2.06 -15.18
C LEU A 185 -19.05 1.66 -16.38
N THR A 186 -19.70 0.49 -16.29
CA THR A 186 -20.56 -0.06 -17.33
C THR A 186 -22.00 -0.07 -16.84
N GLY A 187 -22.94 0.27 -17.72
CA GLY A 187 -24.38 0.25 -17.47
C GLY A 187 -25.16 -0.31 -18.66
N LYS A 188 -26.48 -0.30 -18.57
CA LYS A 188 -27.35 -0.72 -19.68
C LYS A 188 -27.12 0.18 -20.89
N GLY A 189 -26.70 -0.40 -22.01
CA GLY A 189 -26.44 0.32 -23.26
C GLY A 189 -25.19 1.20 -23.25
N MET A 190 -24.38 1.17 -22.18
CA MET A 190 -23.17 1.96 -22.04
C MET A 190 -22.00 1.09 -21.57
N SER A 191 -21.00 0.92 -22.43
CA SER A 191 -19.75 0.26 -22.07
C SER A 191 -18.79 1.24 -21.40
N GLY A 192 -18.18 0.82 -20.29
CA GLY A 192 -17.10 1.60 -19.68
C GLY A 192 -15.89 1.70 -20.62
N MET A 193 -15.31 2.90 -20.71
CA MET A 193 -14.17 3.19 -21.58
C MET A 193 -12.93 2.40 -21.15
N THR A 194 -12.15 1.87 -22.10
CA THR A 194 -10.83 1.27 -21.85
C THR A 194 -9.79 2.32 -21.43
N TRP A 195 -8.64 1.90 -20.90
CA TRP A 195 -7.54 2.83 -20.62
C TRP A 195 -7.08 3.57 -21.87
N TYR A 196 -6.97 2.85 -22.99
CA TYR A 196 -6.67 3.43 -24.30
C TYR A 196 -7.71 4.47 -24.73
N GLN A 197 -9.01 4.14 -24.67
CA GLN A 197 -10.08 5.08 -25.02
C GLN A 197 -10.06 6.34 -24.14
N LEU A 198 -9.85 6.19 -22.84
CA LEU A 198 -9.67 7.34 -21.94
C LEU A 198 -8.44 8.17 -22.30
N SER A 199 -7.32 7.51 -22.62
CA SER A 199 -6.09 8.19 -23.04
C SER A 199 -6.32 9.02 -24.31
N GLU A 200 -7.02 8.49 -25.31
CA GLU A 200 -7.31 9.20 -26.55
C GLU A 200 -8.19 10.44 -26.33
N VAL A 201 -9.23 10.34 -25.49
CA VAL A 201 -10.16 11.46 -25.28
C VAL A 201 -9.65 12.52 -24.31
N THR A 202 -8.73 12.18 -23.40
CA THR A 202 -8.20 13.14 -22.41
C THR A 202 -6.77 13.58 -22.68
N GLY A 203 -6.04 12.93 -23.58
CA GLY A 203 -4.61 13.16 -23.83
C GLY A 203 -3.69 12.77 -22.68
N ILE A 204 -4.20 12.07 -21.65
CA ILE A 204 -3.43 11.64 -20.49
C ILE A 204 -2.93 10.22 -20.75
N SER A 205 -1.65 9.94 -20.48
CA SER A 205 -1.10 8.61 -20.71
C SER A 205 -1.86 7.53 -19.93
N GLU A 206 -1.96 6.33 -20.50
CA GLU A 206 -2.60 5.20 -19.81
C GLU A 206 -2.02 4.93 -18.41
N MET A 207 -0.71 5.12 -18.23
CA MET A 207 -0.07 4.86 -16.95
C MET A 207 -0.46 5.93 -15.92
N ASP A 208 -0.53 7.19 -16.32
CA ASP A 208 -0.96 8.27 -15.42
C ASP A 208 -2.44 8.12 -15.04
N LEU A 209 -3.29 7.67 -15.98
CA LEU A 209 -4.68 7.33 -15.70
C LEU A 209 -4.79 6.18 -14.70
N LYS A 210 -3.95 5.14 -14.82
CA LYS A 210 -3.89 4.02 -13.85
C LYS A 210 -3.45 4.50 -12.47
N VAL A 211 -2.44 5.38 -12.39
CA VAL A 211 -1.98 5.98 -11.12
C VAL A 211 -3.07 6.82 -10.48
N GLU A 212 -3.70 7.71 -11.25
CA GLU A 212 -4.82 8.53 -10.78
C GLU A 212 -5.98 7.67 -10.28
N TRP A 213 -6.32 6.60 -10.98
CA TRP A 213 -7.39 5.69 -10.57
C TRP A 213 -7.08 5.00 -9.24
N VAL A 214 -5.85 4.50 -9.04
CA VAL A 214 -5.44 3.90 -7.75
C VAL A 214 -5.48 4.93 -6.62
N GLU A 215 -4.93 6.13 -6.86
CA GLU A 215 -4.96 7.21 -5.88
C GLU A 215 -6.40 7.60 -5.50
N THR A 216 -7.29 7.70 -6.50
CA THR A 216 -8.72 7.99 -6.29
C THR A 216 -9.36 6.94 -5.40
N LEU A 217 -9.11 5.66 -5.65
CA LEU A 217 -9.65 4.58 -4.82
C LEU A 217 -9.10 4.59 -3.40
N HIS A 218 -7.81 4.88 -3.21
CA HIS A 218 -7.20 4.93 -1.87
C HIS A 218 -7.79 6.07 -1.05
N ILE A 219 -7.88 7.28 -1.63
CA ILE A 219 -8.50 8.44 -0.97
C ILE A 219 -9.97 8.13 -0.65
N TRP A 220 -10.71 7.56 -1.60
CA TRP A 220 -12.12 7.27 -1.41
C TRP A 220 -12.36 6.21 -0.33
N LEU A 221 -11.59 5.12 -0.34
CA LEU A 221 -11.67 4.07 0.69
C LEU A 221 -11.28 4.60 2.08
N ASP A 222 -10.28 5.48 2.18
CA ASP A 222 -9.91 6.12 3.46
C ASP A 222 -11.01 7.08 3.94
N SER A 223 -11.69 7.79 3.03
CA SER A 223 -12.87 8.61 3.36
C SER A 223 -14.03 7.74 3.86
N LEU A 224 -14.34 6.63 3.17
CA LEU A 224 -15.38 5.69 3.56
C LEU A 224 -15.09 5.00 4.90
N ALA A 225 -13.83 4.76 5.24
CA ALA A 225 -13.45 4.23 6.54
C ALA A 225 -13.75 5.22 7.69
N LYS A 226 -13.68 6.53 7.42
CA LYS A 226 -14.00 7.59 8.40
C LYS A 226 -15.49 7.91 8.46
N ARG A 227 -16.18 7.87 7.32
CA ARG A 227 -17.61 8.21 7.17
C ARG A 227 -18.29 7.10 6.35
N PRO A 228 -18.57 5.94 6.96
CA PRO A 228 -19.13 4.81 6.24
C PRO A 228 -20.57 5.10 5.81
N THR A 229 -20.88 4.75 4.57
CA THR A 229 -22.26 4.75 4.05
C THR A 229 -22.74 3.30 3.87
N PRO A 230 -24.05 3.02 4.00
CA PRO A 230 -24.55 1.64 4.01
C PRO A 230 -24.10 0.78 2.82
N ILE A 231 -24.25 1.28 1.59
CA ILE A 231 -23.96 0.49 0.37
C ILE A 231 -22.46 0.40 0.14
N LEU A 232 -21.75 1.54 0.18
CA LEU A 232 -20.31 1.57 -0.12
C LEU A 232 -19.46 0.87 0.96
N ALA A 233 -19.83 0.97 2.24
CA ALA A 233 -19.14 0.24 3.30
C ALA A 233 -19.27 -1.29 3.13
N ALA A 234 -20.44 -1.76 2.68
CA ALA A 234 -20.65 -3.18 2.39
C ALA A 234 -19.79 -3.65 1.19
N LEU A 235 -19.64 -2.83 0.16
CA LEU A 235 -18.74 -3.09 -0.97
C LEU A 235 -17.25 -3.09 -0.55
N ALA A 236 -16.87 -2.20 0.36
CA ALA A 236 -15.51 -2.05 0.88
C ALA A 236 -15.11 -3.11 1.92
N LYS A 237 -16.03 -4.00 2.32
CA LYS A 237 -15.75 -5.01 3.35
C LYS A 237 -14.57 -5.92 2.96
N GLY A 238 -13.60 -6.03 3.87
CA GLY A 238 -12.40 -6.87 3.69
C GLY A 238 -11.38 -6.34 2.68
N VAL A 239 -11.51 -5.08 2.25
CA VAL A 239 -10.58 -4.45 1.29
C VAL A 239 -9.34 -3.90 2.01
N LYS A 240 -9.52 -3.27 3.17
CA LYS A 240 -8.40 -2.80 4.00
C LYS A 240 -7.83 -3.98 4.80
N ALA A 241 -6.51 -4.13 4.82
CA ALA A 241 -5.86 -5.18 5.59
C ALA A 241 -6.14 -5.02 7.09
N GLU A 242 -6.64 -6.09 7.73
CA GLU A 242 -6.96 -6.10 9.16
C GLU A 242 -5.73 -6.23 10.05
N SER A 243 -4.64 -6.80 9.50
CA SER A 243 -3.37 -6.95 10.19
C SER A 243 -2.25 -6.34 9.35
N PRO A 244 -1.31 -5.62 9.99
CA PRO A 244 -0.13 -5.15 9.30
C PRO A 244 0.78 -6.32 8.87
N LEU A 245 0.68 -7.48 9.53
CA LEU A 245 1.40 -8.69 9.16
C LEU A 245 0.77 -9.39 7.94
N THR A 246 1.61 -10.01 7.13
CA THR A 246 1.21 -11.03 6.17
C THR A 246 0.56 -12.20 6.91
N GLY A 247 -0.35 -12.92 6.24
CA GLY A 247 -1.00 -14.09 6.85
C GLY A 247 0.01 -15.15 7.32
N SER A 248 1.12 -15.31 6.60
CA SER A 248 2.21 -16.22 6.99
C SER A 248 2.97 -15.71 8.22
N ALA A 249 3.35 -14.43 8.27
CA ALA A 249 4.01 -13.88 9.45
C ALA A 249 3.08 -13.88 10.67
N LYS A 250 1.77 -13.62 10.49
CA LYS A 250 0.76 -13.72 11.55
C LYS A 250 0.76 -15.11 12.19
N LYS A 251 0.80 -16.19 11.40
CA LYS A 251 0.87 -17.56 11.91
C LYS A 251 2.18 -17.86 12.66
N THR A 252 3.31 -17.33 12.20
CA THR A 252 4.58 -17.41 12.98
C THR A 252 4.46 -16.63 14.29
N ALA A 253 3.86 -15.44 14.29
CA ALA A 253 3.67 -14.64 15.49
C ALA A 253 2.79 -15.35 16.53
N GLU A 254 1.72 -16.01 16.10
CA GLU A 254 0.85 -16.82 16.95
C GLU A 254 1.62 -17.97 17.61
N MET A 255 2.43 -18.71 16.85
CA MET A 255 3.25 -19.80 17.38
C MET A 255 4.36 -19.31 18.33
N TYR A 256 5.02 -18.20 17.99
CA TYR A 256 6.05 -17.61 18.86
C TYR A 256 5.46 -17.10 20.17
N ARG A 257 4.28 -16.46 20.14
CA ARG A 257 3.55 -16.05 21.35
C ARG A 257 3.07 -17.24 22.18
N ALA A 258 2.88 -18.40 21.58
CA ALA A 258 2.60 -19.65 22.29
C ALA A 258 3.86 -20.29 22.92
N GLY A 259 5.03 -19.65 22.82
CA GLY A 259 6.27 -20.07 23.47
C GLY A 259 7.19 -20.95 22.62
N LEU A 260 6.89 -21.15 21.33
CA LEU A 260 7.76 -21.96 20.46
C LEU A 260 8.99 -21.17 20.01
N GLY A 261 10.14 -21.85 19.99
CA GLY A 261 11.38 -21.31 19.40
C GLY A 261 11.36 -21.29 17.87
N MET A 262 12.24 -20.50 17.25
CA MET A 262 12.30 -20.35 15.79
C MET A 262 12.51 -21.67 15.05
N ASP A 263 13.38 -22.56 15.56
CA ASP A 263 13.64 -23.87 14.96
C ASP A 263 12.41 -24.78 14.97
N ASP A 264 11.65 -24.77 16.06
CA ASP A 264 10.43 -25.57 16.18
C ASP A 264 9.33 -25.03 15.27
N ILE A 265 9.20 -23.71 15.18
CA ILE A 265 8.30 -23.06 14.23
C ILE A 265 8.70 -23.44 12.79
N ALA A 266 9.99 -23.39 12.45
CA ALA A 266 10.47 -23.75 11.11
C ALA A 266 10.09 -25.19 10.75
N LYS A 267 10.34 -26.14 11.66
CA LYS A 267 10.00 -27.56 11.49
C LYS A 267 8.49 -27.78 11.39
N GLN A 268 7.71 -27.27 12.34
CA GLN A 268 6.26 -27.46 12.38
C GLN A 268 5.55 -26.83 11.18
N ARG A 269 6.05 -25.69 10.69
CA ARG A 269 5.51 -25.03 9.51
C ARG A 269 6.07 -25.56 8.19
N ASN A 270 7.07 -26.44 8.23
CA ASN A 270 7.83 -26.89 7.07
C ASN A 270 8.35 -25.72 6.21
N LEU A 271 9.01 -24.76 6.86
CA LEU A 271 9.59 -23.57 6.22
C LEU A 271 11.09 -23.50 6.45
N LYS A 272 11.81 -22.89 5.50
CA LYS A 272 13.24 -22.60 5.66
C LYS A 272 13.44 -21.60 6.79
N MET A 273 14.56 -21.73 7.52
CA MET A 273 14.89 -20.79 8.60
C MET A 273 14.92 -19.34 8.12
N SER A 274 15.47 -19.07 6.93
CA SER A 274 15.47 -17.73 6.33
C SER A 274 14.07 -17.13 6.14
N THR A 275 13.05 -17.97 5.90
CA THR A 275 11.65 -17.54 5.81
C THR A 275 11.08 -17.24 7.19
N ILE A 276 11.46 -18.00 8.23
CA ILE A 276 11.09 -17.69 9.62
C ILE A 276 11.76 -16.39 10.07
N GLU A 277 13.04 -16.19 9.79
CA GLU A 277 13.75 -14.93 10.03
C GLU A 277 13.05 -13.75 9.36
N ASP A 278 12.63 -13.87 8.09
CA ASP A 278 11.85 -12.85 7.39
C ASP A 278 10.56 -12.50 8.14
N HIS A 279 9.82 -13.51 8.61
CA HIS A 279 8.61 -13.28 9.42
C HIS A 279 8.93 -12.59 10.74
N PHE A 280 10.00 -12.97 11.44
CA PHE A 280 10.40 -12.33 12.70
C PHE A 280 10.79 -10.87 12.50
N VAL A 281 11.47 -10.54 11.40
CA VAL A 281 11.72 -9.14 11.08
C VAL A 281 10.42 -8.40 10.78
N GLU A 282 9.49 -9.00 10.03
CA GLU A 282 8.18 -8.40 9.80
C GLU A 282 7.40 -8.17 11.11
N ILE A 283 7.47 -9.10 12.06
CA ILE A 283 6.89 -8.96 13.39
C ILE A 283 7.56 -7.81 14.14
N ALA A 284 8.90 -7.76 14.17
CA ALA A 284 9.66 -6.72 14.86
C ALA A 284 9.38 -5.30 14.32
N ILE A 285 9.16 -5.19 13.00
CA ILE A 285 8.71 -3.95 12.37
C ILE A 285 7.36 -3.53 12.93
N ASN A 286 6.40 -4.45 12.99
CA ASN A 286 5.00 -4.12 13.24
C ASN A 286 4.58 -4.16 14.73
N ASP A 287 5.36 -4.81 15.59
CA ASP A 287 5.08 -4.99 17.01
C ASP A 287 6.05 -4.14 17.87
N PRO A 288 5.60 -3.02 18.46
CA PRO A 288 6.46 -2.18 19.31
C PRO A 288 7.02 -2.91 20.53
N ALA A 289 6.35 -3.96 21.00
CA ALA A 289 6.74 -4.75 22.17
C ALA A 289 7.63 -5.95 21.80
N PHE A 290 8.07 -6.08 20.54
CA PHE A 290 8.92 -7.18 20.11
C PHE A 290 10.21 -7.26 20.97
N PRO A 291 10.54 -8.43 21.54
CA PRO A 291 11.64 -8.58 22.49
C PRO A 291 12.99 -8.70 21.76
N ILE A 292 13.47 -7.60 21.15
CA ILE A 292 14.74 -7.59 20.40
C ILE A 292 15.95 -8.05 21.23
N ARG A 293 15.88 -7.89 22.55
CA ARG A 293 16.94 -8.30 23.50
C ARG A 293 17.15 -9.80 23.55
N ASP A 294 16.16 -10.59 23.12
CA ASP A 294 16.28 -12.05 23.01
C ASP A 294 17.19 -12.45 21.84
N PHE A 295 17.45 -11.51 20.91
CA PHE A 295 18.18 -11.77 19.66
C PHE A 295 19.46 -10.96 19.51
N ALA A 296 19.60 -9.82 20.20
CA ALA A 296 20.78 -8.97 20.13
C ALA A 296 21.06 -8.28 21.46
N ALA A 297 22.34 -8.21 21.85
CA ALA A 297 22.76 -7.53 23.07
C ALA A 297 22.48 -6.01 22.98
N PRO A 298 22.13 -5.33 24.09
CA PRO A 298 21.86 -3.89 24.08
C PRO A 298 23.00 -3.05 23.49
N GLU A 299 24.26 -3.47 23.72
CA GLU A 299 25.46 -2.82 23.22
C GLU A 299 25.56 -2.91 21.70
N ASP A 300 25.24 -4.09 21.13
CA ASP A 300 25.21 -4.32 19.68
C ASP A 300 24.10 -3.50 19.01
N VAL A 301 22.91 -3.46 19.63
CA VAL A 301 21.78 -2.66 19.14
C VAL A 301 22.19 -1.18 19.03
N LYS A 302 22.83 -0.65 20.07
CA LYS A 302 23.31 0.73 20.11
C LYS A 302 24.41 0.96 19.07
N ALA A 303 25.44 0.11 19.04
CA ALA A 303 26.57 0.27 18.13
C ALA A 303 26.13 0.24 16.65
N VAL A 304 25.26 -0.69 16.27
CA VAL A 304 24.71 -0.77 14.91
C VAL A 304 23.89 0.46 14.56
N ARG A 305 23.09 0.97 15.49
CA ARG A 305 22.30 2.20 15.30
C ARG A 305 23.19 3.41 15.07
N ASP A 306 24.16 3.63 15.95
CA ASP A 306 25.08 4.76 15.87
C ASP A 306 25.88 4.71 14.56
N GLN A 307 26.33 3.51 14.15
CA GLN A 307 27.04 3.32 12.90
C GLN A 307 26.15 3.55 11.66
N ALA A 308 24.90 3.07 11.67
CA ALA A 308 23.96 3.29 10.57
C ALA A 308 23.65 4.78 10.39
N ALA A 309 23.45 5.51 11.50
CA ALA A 309 23.26 6.95 11.49
C ALA A 309 24.52 7.68 10.98
N ARG A 310 25.70 7.33 11.50
CA ARG A 310 26.98 7.95 11.11
C ARG A 310 27.28 7.78 9.61
N LEU A 311 26.96 6.61 9.05
CA LEU A 311 27.17 6.31 7.63
C LEU A 311 25.98 6.73 6.75
N ALA A 312 24.89 7.22 7.34
CA ALA A 312 23.62 7.50 6.67
C ALA A 312 23.18 6.37 5.73
N THR A 313 23.31 5.10 6.17
CA THR A 313 23.05 3.93 5.34
C THR A 313 22.21 2.88 6.06
N ARG A 314 21.38 2.19 5.28
CA ARG A 314 20.66 0.98 5.68
C ARG A 314 21.04 -0.21 4.80
N LYS A 315 22.18 -0.16 4.10
CA LYS A 315 22.74 -1.29 3.34
C LYS A 315 23.30 -2.35 4.29
N LEU A 316 22.67 -3.53 4.34
CA LEU A 316 23.11 -4.66 5.15
C LEU A 316 24.55 -5.08 4.87
N SER A 317 25.00 -5.02 3.61
CA SER A 317 26.37 -5.36 3.23
C SER A 317 27.41 -4.42 3.84
N VAL A 318 27.08 -3.14 4.01
CA VAL A 318 27.97 -2.16 4.65
C VAL A 318 28.04 -2.41 6.15
N LEU A 319 26.88 -2.62 6.80
CA LEU A 319 26.83 -2.88 8.24
C LEU A 319 27.44 -4.23 8.61
N LYS A 320 27.28 -5.27 7.78
CA LYS A 320 27.91 -6.58 8.02
C LYS A 320 29.44 -6.51 7.98
N LYS A 321 30.03 -5.62 7.18
CA LYS A 321 31.49 -5.37 7.19
C LYS A 321 31.94 -4.71 8.50
N ALA A 322 31.14 -3.78 9.04
CA ALA A 322 31.44 -3.11 10.31
C ALA A 322 31.22 -4.02 11.53
N PHE A 323 30.27 -4.96 11.44
CA PHE A 323 29.91 -5.89 12.52
C PHE A 323 30.01 -7.35 12.07
N PRO A 324 31.22 -7.88 11.83
CA PRO A 324 31.41 -9.23 11.30
C PRO A 324 30.86 -10.31 12.25
N GLY A 325 30.84 -10.05 13.56
CA GLY A 325 30.31 -10.98 14.57
C GLY A 325 28.78 -11.13 14.59
N LEU A 326 28.03 -10.17 14.02
CA LEU A 326 26.56 -10.21 14.03
C LEU A 326 26.01 -10.95 12.81
N ALA A 327 25.05 -11.85 13.02
CA ALA A 327 24.34 -12.49 11.92
C ALA A 327 23.52 -11.47 11.11
N TYR A 328 23.29 -11.76 9.83
CA TYR A 328 22.44 -10.90 8.99
C TYR A 328 21.04 -10.73 9.58
N PHE A 329 20.48 -11.78 10.19
CA PHE A 329 19.21 -11.72 10.89
C PHE A 329 19.19 -10.66 12.01
N GLN A 330 20.23 -10.64 12.86
CA GLN A 330 20.35 -9.68 13.96
C GLN A 330 20.44 -8.24 13.43
N LEU A 331 21.25 -8.00 12.39
CA LEU A 331 21.33 -6.68 11.74
C LEU A 331 19.97 -6.22 11.19
N ARG A 332 19.22 -7.13 10.56
CA ARG A 332 17.88 -6.84 10.03
C ARG A 332 16.87 -6.52 11.14
N LEU A 333 16.92 -7.24 12.25
CA LEU A 333 16.09 -6.95 13.44
C LEU A 333 16.42 -5.59 14.04
N ILE A 334 17.71 -5.25 14.17
CA ILE A 334 18.13 -3.95 14.70
C ILE A 334 17.64 -2.83 13.79
N LEU A 335 17.88 -2.92 12.47
CA LEU A 335 17.43 -1.93 11.50
C LEU A 335 15.89 -1.77 11.49
N ALA A 336 15.14 -2.86 11.65
CA ALA A 336 13.68 -2.83 11.79
C ALA A 336 13.18 -1.98 12.97
N ARG A 337 14.00 -1.81 14.00
CA ARG A 337 13.64 -1.01 15.19
C ARG A 337 14.10 0.44 15.09
N ILE A 338 15.13 0.74 14.30
CA ILE A 338 15.60 2.12 14.07
C ILE A 338 14.54 2.96 13.34
N GLY A 339 13.87 2.39 12.33
CA GLY A 339 12.90 3.12 11.48
C GLY A 339 11.70 3.73 12.23
N LYS A 340 11.34 3.20 13.41
CA LYS A 340 10.22 3.69 14.22
C LYS A 340 10.58 4.84 15.17
N GLU A 341 11.80 4.89 15.67
CA GLU A 341 12.23 5.95 16.61
C GLU A 341 12.41 7.29 15.86
N GLU A 342 12.90 7.28 14.62
CA GLU A 342 13.02 8.49 13.77
C GLU A 342 11.67 9.01 13.21
N GLY A 343 10.59 8.23 13.35
CA GLY A 343 9.25 8.56 12.83
C GLY A 343 8.30 9.21 13.84
N ALA A 344 8.68 9.25 15.12
CA ALA A 344 7.86 9.83 16.18
C ALA A 344 7.89 11.38 16.19
N ASP A 345 8.84 12.01 15.51
CA ASP A 345 9.03 13.47 15.51
C ASP A 345 8.39 14.18 14.30
N GLY A 346 7.53 13.51 13.53
CA GLY A 346 6.92 14.14 12.37
C GLY A 346 5.91 13.28 11.65
N TYR A 347 4.75 13.07 12.26
CA TYR A 347 3.46 13.05 11.55
C TYR A 347 2.32 13.08 12.58
N ASP A 348 1.47 14.09 12.46
CA ASP A 348 0.39 14.42 13.39
C ASP A 348 -0.51 13.24 13.78
N ASP A 349 -0.74 13.21 15.09
CA ASP A 349 -1.77 12.51 15.81
C ASP A 349 -3.16 12.76 15.21
N HIS A 350 -3.78 11.71 14.69
CA HIS A 350 -5.22 11.67 14.50
C HIS A 350 -5.87 10.86 15.61
N GLY A 351 -6.00 11.51 16.77
CA GLY A 351 -7.23 11.58 17.54
C GLY A 351 -7.77 10.25 18.05
N LYS A 352 -7.29 9.85 19.23
CA LYS A 352 -8.15 9.17 20.21
C LYS A 352 -8.23 10.02 21.48
N PRO A 353 -9.43 10.48 21.90
CA PRO A 353 -9.56 11.11 23.21
C PRO A 353 -9.41 10.01 24.28
N GLY A 354 -8.28 10.03 24.98
CA GLY A 354 -8.11 9.29 26.22
C GLY A 354 -9.06 9.83 27.27
N LYS A 355 -10.00 8.99 27.71
CA LYS A 355 -10.76 9.22 28.94
C LYS A 355 -9.77 9.31 30.12
N PRO A 356 -9.82 10.34 30.98
CA PRO A 356 -9.08 10.31 32.23
C PRO A 356 -9.72 9.28 33.17
N ALA A 357 -8.88 8.45 33.78
CA ALA A 357 -9.26 7.59 34.88
C ALA A 357 -9.50 8.46 36.13
N GLU A 358 -10.75 8.55 36.58
CA GLU A 358 -11.06 9.04 37.93
C GLU A 358 -10.80 7.94 38.95
N LYS A 359 -9.83 8.18 39.83
CA LYS A 359 -9.69 7.46 41.11
C LYS A 359 -10.42 8.24 42.20
N GLY A 360 -11.59 7.72 42.54
CA GLY A 360 -12.21 7.56 43.87
C GLY A 360 -12.14 8.66 44.93
N HIS A 361 -13.28 8.92 45.58
CA HIS A 361 -13.45 8.76 47.03
C HIS A 361 -14.93 8.58 47.42
N ARG A 362 -15.10 7.86 48.54
CA ARG A 362 -16.30 7.62 49.39
C ARG A 362 -17.21 8.87 49.49
N ILE A 363 -18.54 8.75 49.61
CA ILE A 363 -19.35 8.10 50.66
C ILE A 363 -20.59 7.44 50.04
#